data_AF-A0A0F9UEQ1-F1
#
_entry.id   AF-A0A0F9UEQ1-F1
#
_cell.length_a   1.000
_cell.length_b   1.000
_cell.length_c   1.000
_cell.angle_alpha   90.00
_cell.angle_beta   90.00
_cell.angle_gamma   90.00
#
_symmetry.space_group_name_H-M   'P 1'
#
loop_
_entity.id
_entity.type
_entity.pdbx_description
1 polymer ?
#
loop_
_entity_poly.entity_id
_entity_poly.type
_entity_poly.pdbx_seq_one_letter_code
_entity_poly.pdbx_strand_id
1 'polypeptide(L)'
;MTTRKTLFTVEGGGDFPADMLRYDNCWPYMSVDAAKAFPGKHGSPDEFRRREVRLLMAGDEPPTEERWKSFMWKVTNIQQL
;
A
#
# COMPACT_ATOMS: atom_id res chain seq x y z
N MET A 1 15.89 11.06 -18.39
CA MET A 1 15.89 9.68 -17.85
C MET A 1 14.46 9.37 -17.43
N THR A 2 13.83 8.37 -18.02
CA THR A 2 12.45 7.99 -17.68
C THR A 2 12.50 7.17 -16.40
N THR A 3 12.03 7.72 -15.28
CA THR A 3 11.96 7.00 -14.01
C THR A 3 10.96 5.85 -14.17
N ARG A 4 11.41 4.61 -14.00
CA ARG A 4 10.49 3.45 -13.98
C ARG A 4 9.57 3.55 -12.76
N LYS A 5 8.37 2.99 -12.91
CA LYS A 5 7.39 2.95 -11.82
C LYS A 5 7.07 1.50 -11.51
N THR A 6 6.86 1.21 -10.23
CA THR A 6 6.46 -0.11 -9.77
C THR A 6 5.08 -0.02 -9.16
N LEU A 7 4.14 -0.81 -9.66
CA LEU A 7 2.82 -1.00 -9.07
C LEU A 7 2.86 -2.25 -8.19
N PHE A 8 2.51 -2.14 -6.92
CA PHE A 8 2.46 -3.28 -6.01
C PHE A 8 1.21 -3.26 -5.15
N THR A 9 0.81 -4.43 -4.67
CA THR A 9 -0.37 -4.60 -3.81
C THR A 9 0.07 -5.01 -2.42
N VAL A 10 -0.52 -4.37 -1.41
CA VAL A 10 -0.39 -4.75 0.00
C VAL A 10 -1.72 -5.24 0.56
N GLU A 11 -1.68 -6.34 1.29
CA GLU A 11 -2.81 -6.93 2.01
C GLU A 11 -2.57 -6.83 3.51
N GLY A 12 -3.50 -6.27 4.28
CA GLY A 12 -3.39 -6.21 5.74
C GLY A 12 -4.72 -5.88 6.41
N GLY A 13 -4.74 -5.98 7.74
CA GLY A 13 -5.89 -5.66 8.58
C GLY A 13 -5.52 -4.63 9.65
N GLY A 14 -6.53 -4.01 10.27
CA GLY A 14 -6.30 -2.92 11.23
C GLY A 14 -5.83 -1.63 10.55
N ASP A 15 -5.19 -0.73 11.29
CA ASP A 15 -4.76 0.57 10.75
C ASP A 15 -3.74 0.42 9.62
N PHE A 16 -3.89 1.25 8.58
CA PHE A 16 -2.95 1.30 7.47
C PHE A 16 -1.67 2.04 7.90
N PRO A 17 -0.46 1.49 7.66
CA PRO A 17 0.79 2.09 8.09
C PRO A 17 1.19 3.23 7.15
N ALA A 18 0.62 4.42 7.37
CA ALA A 18 0.84 5.60 6.52
C ALA A 18 2.34 5.96 6.35
N ASP A 19 3.16 5.70 7.36
CA ASP A 19 4.62 5.90 7.31
C ASP A 19 5.30 5.12 6.17
N MET A 20 4.76 3.96 5.78
CA MET A 20 5.30 3.18 4.68
C MET A 20 5.24 3.93 3.34
N LEU A 21 4.27 4.83 3.15
CA LEU A 21 4.19 5.66 1.95
C LEU A 21 5.44 6.52 1.78
N ARG A 22 5.98 7.03 2.89
CA ARG A 22 7.22 7.81 2.89
C ARG A 22 8.45 6.93 2.75
N TYR A 23 8.53 5.82 3.49
CA TYR A 23 9.71 4.96 3.48
C TYR A 23 9.95 4.29 2.12
N ASP A 24 8.88 3.80 1.50
CA ASP A 24 8.94 3.13 0.20
C ASP A 24 8.71 4.12 -0.96
N ASN A 25 8.66 5.43 -0.69
CA ASN A 25 8.43 6.49 -1.67
C ASN A 25 7.27 6.14 -2.64
N CYS A 26 6.13 5.77 -2.06
CA CYS A 26 4.97 5.25 -2.77
C CYS A 26 3.67 5.95 -2.36
N TRP A 27 2.65 5.84 -3.20
CA TRP A 27 1.35 6.46 -2.99
C TRP A 27 0.22 5.59 -3.55
N PRO A 28 -1.03 5.74 -3.07
CA PRO A 28 -2.18 5.01 -3.62
C PRO A 28 -2.28 5.17 -5.14
N TYR A 29 -2.46 4.04 -5.84
CA TYR A 29 -2.53 4.03 -7.30
C TYR A 29 -3.77 4.78 -7.83
N MET A 30 -4.91 4.62 -7.16
CA MET A 30 -6.18 5.28 -7.48
C MET A 30 -6.85 5.81 -6.21
N SER A 31 -7.83 6.71 -6.36
CA SER A 31 -8.61 7.25 -5.23
C SER A 31 -9.33 6.16 -4.42
N VAL A 32 -9.74 5.07 -5.07
CA VAL A 32 -10.33 3.90 -4.38
C VAL A 32 -9.32 3.19 -3.47
N ASP A 33 -8.04 3.13 -3.87
CA ASP A 33 -6.99 2.53 -3.04
C ASP A 33 -6.69 3.43 -1.83
N ALA A 34 -6.75 4.76 -2.02
CA ALA A 34 -6.65 5.71 -0.90
C ALA A 34 -7.81 5.56 0.08
N ALA A 35 -9.05 5.39 -0.41
CA ALA A 35 -10.22 5.17 0.45
C ALA A 35 -10.13 3.86 1.24
N LYS A 36 -9.57 2.79 0.65
CA LYS A 36 -9.33 1.53 1.35
C LYS A 36 -8.26 1.66 2.43
N ALA A 37 -7.18 2.40 2.15
CA ALA A 37 -6.10 2.66 3.11
C ALA A 37 -6.59 3.53 4.29
N PHE A 38 -7.37 4.56 4.01
CA PHE A 38 -7.83 5.55 4.98
C PHE A 38 -9.36 5.64 5.02
N PRO A 39 -10.06 4.63 5.57
CA PRO A 39 -11.51 4.69 5.70
C PRO A 39 -11.89 5.84 6.64
N GLY A 40 -12.96 6.56 6.31
CA GLY A 40 -13.46 7.66 7.14
C GLY A 40 -14.01 7.20 8.49
N LYS A 41 -14.38 8.15 9.37
CA LYS A 41 -14.92 7.89 10.73
C LYS A 41 -16.20 7.04 10.78
N HIS A 42 -16.84 6.77 9.64
CA HIS A 42 -18.04 5.94 9.52
C HIS A 42 -17.74 4.53 8.98
N GLY A 43 -16.46 4.17 8.87
CA GLY A 43 -16.05 2.84 8.43
C GLY A 43 -16.68 1.76 9.30
N SER A 44 -17.35 0.81 8.67
CA SER A 44 -17.90 -0.35 9.38
C SER A 44 -16.76 -1.18 9.98
N PRO A 45 -16.96 -1.90 11.10
CA PRO A 45 -15.95 -2.81 11.65
C PRO A 45 -15.44 -3.82 10.62
N ASP A 46 -16.29 -4.19 9.65
CA ASP A 46 -15.94 -5.04 8.53
C ASP A 46 -14.93 -4.41 7.57
N GLU A 47 -14.87 -3.08 7.47
CA GLU A 47 -13.84 -2.38 6.68
C GLU A 47 -12.46 -2.42 7.33
N PHE A 48 -12.33 -2.81 8.61
CA PHE A 48 -11.05 -3.09 9.25
C PHE A 48 -10.56 -4.53 9.05
N ARG A 49 -11.33 -5.37 8.33
CA ARG A 49 -10.88 -6.70 7.88
C ARG A 49 -9.72 -6.59 6.90
N ARG A 50 -9.18 -7.75 6.47
CA ARG A 50 -8.14 -7.83 5.44
C ARG A 50 -8.56 -7.05 4.20
N ARG A 51 -7.77 -6.02 3.86
CA ARG A 51 -7.95 -5.13 2.72
C ARG A 51 -6.74 -5.21 1.82
N GLU A 52 -7.00 -5.09 0.52
CA GLU A 52 -5.96 -4.96 -0.50
C GLU A 52 -5.88 -3.51 -0.98
N VAL A 53 -4.69 -2.92 -0.91
CA VAL A 53 -4.39 -1.56 -1.35
C VAL A 53 -3.31 -1.62 -2.42
N ARG A 54 -3.57 -1.01 -3.58
CA ARG A 54 -2.56 -0.88 -4.64
C ARG A 54 -1.80 0.43 -4.51
N LEU A 55 -0.49 0.35 -4.60
CA LEU A 55 0.45 1.44 -4.41
C LEU A 55 1.37 1.57 -5.63
N LEU A 56 1.62 2.80 -6.03
CA LEU A 56 2.57 3.17 -7.06
C LEU A 56 3.83 3.71 -6.39
N MET A 57 4.98 3.14 -6.72
CA MET A 57 6.30 3.53 -6.25
C MET A 57 7.08 4.22 -7.37
N ALA A 58 7.80 5.29 -7.03
CA ALA A 58 8.83 5.85 -7.91
C ALA A 58 10.16 5.14 -7.70
N GLY A 59 10.75 4.60 -8.76
CA GLY A 59 12.06 3.98 -8.75
C GLY A 59 12.06 2.54 -9.22
N ASP A 60 13.27 1.99 -9.35
CA ASP A 60 13.52 0.60 -9.74
C ASP A 60 13.66 -0.34 -8.53
N GLU A 61 13.67 0.20 -7.31
CA GLU A 61 13.81 -0.59 -6.08
C GLU A 61 12.51 -1.37 -5.77
N PRO A 62 12.60 -2.62 -5.28
CA PRO A 62 11.44 -3.37 -4.85
C PRO A 62 10.88 -2.81 -3.53
N PRO A 63 9.57 -2.98 -3.26
CA PRO A 63 8.99 -2.65 -1.96
C PRO A 63 9.66 -3.42 -0.83
N THR A 64 9.78 -2.80 0.34
CA THR A 64 10.48 -3.40 1.48
C THR A 64 9.57 -4.38 2.24
N GLU A 65 9.42 -5.60 1.69
CA GLU A 65 8.46 -6.60 2.18
C GLU A 65 8.51 -6.85 3.69
N GLU A 66 9.71 -6.92 4.28
CA GLU A 66 9.88 -7.14 5.72
C GLU A 66 9.33 -5.99 6.57
N ARG A 67 9.47 -4.73 6.11
CA ARG A 67 8.92 -3.57 6.83
C ARG A 67 7.40 -3.57 6.80
N TRP A 68 6.80 -3.85 5.65
CA TRP A 68 5.35 -4.02 5.54
C TRP A 68 4.87 -5.09 6.54
N LYS A 69 5.57 -6.24 6.60
CA LYS A 69 5.23 -7.36 7.48
C LYS A 69 5.27 -6.99 8.96
N SER A 70 6.18 -6.11 9.39
CA SER A 70 6.23 -5.60 10.76
C SER A 70 4.98 -4.81 11.17
N PHE A 71 4.24 -4.27 10.20
CA PHE A 71 2.96 -3.59 10.44
C PHE A 71 1.75 -4.52 10.26
N MET A 72 1.94 -5.83 10.12
CA MET A 72 0.87 -6.79 9.79
C MET A 72 0.25 -6.59 8.39
N TRP A 73 0.98 -5.93 7.48
CA TRP A 73 0.65 -5.81 6.07
C TRP A 73 1.63 -6.64 5.24
N LYS A 74 1.19 -7.22 4.12
CA LYS A 74 2.02 -8.10 3.30
C LYS A 74 1.98 -7.62 1.86
N VAL A 75 3.14 -7.55 1.21
CA VAL A 75 3.19 -7.39 -0.25
C VAL A 75 2.72 -8.68 -0.92
N THR A 76 1.68 -8.60 -1.76
CA THR A 76 1.05 -9.77 -2.41
C THR A 76 1.26 -9.82 -3.91
N ASN A 77 1.56 -8.68 -4.54
CA ASN A 77 1.80 -8.60 -5.98
C ASN A 77 2.75 -7.43 -6.30
N ILE A 78 3.62 -7.59 -7.29
CA ILE A 78 4.55 -6.55 -7.77
C ILE A 78 4.56 -6.60 -9.31
N GLN A 79 4.38 -5.44 -9.94
CA GLN A 79 4.32 -5.26 -11.39
C GLN A 79 5.18 -4.04 -11.77
N GLN A 80 6.07 -4.21 -12.74
CA GLN A 80 6.84 -3.09 -13.31
C GLN A 80 6.04 -2.43 -14.43
N LEU A 81 6.02 -1.09 -14.46
CA LEU A 81 5.31 -0.26 -15.44
C LEU A 81 6.29 0.47 -16.38
#